data_AF-A0A9D1ZGY6-F1
#
_entry.id   AF-A0A9D1ZGY6-F1
#
_cell.length_a   1.000
_cell.length_b   1.000
_cell.length_c   1.000
_cell.angle_alpha   90.00
_cell.angle_beta   90.00
_cell.angle_gamma   90.00
#
_symmetry.space_group_name_H-M   'P 1'
#
loop_
_entity.id
_entity.type
_entity.pdbx_description
1 polymer ?
#
loop_
_entity_poly.entity_id
_entity_poly.type
_entity_poly.pdbx_seq_one_letter_code
_entity_poly.pdbx_strand_id
1 'polypeptide(L)' 'MIQKVTMYQAVCDGCGRPCAEPYGFTAWATPESASIAAWESGWMTINHELYCPDCVEVDEEMDSYKPKEKKQ' A
#
# COMPACT_ATOMS: atom_id res chain seq x y z
N MET A 1 4.82 -17.23 -26.08
CA MET A 1 5.53 -17.98 -25.02
C MET A 1 5.18 -17.32 -23.69
N ILE A 2 4.81 -18.11 -22.67
CA ILE A 2 4.47 -17.61 -21.33
C ILE A 2 5.48 -18.23 -20.37
N GLN A 3 6.07 -17.44 -19.47
CA GLN A 3 7.09 -17.88 -18.51
C GLN A 3 6.73 -17.48 -17.08
N LYS A 4 7.08 -18.31 -16.11
CA LYS A 4 6.94 -17.99 -14.68
C LYS A 4 8.01 -16.96 -14.28
N VAL A 5 7.58 -15.92 -13.56
CA VAL A 5 8.47 -14.90 -12.98
C VAL A 5 8.13 -14.69 -11.50
N THR A 6 9.07 -14.16 -10.74
CA THR A 6 8.85 -13.68 -9.36
C THR A 6 8.80 -12.16 -9.40
N MET A 7 7.82 -11.56 -8.73
CA MET A 7 7.60 -10.11 -8.68
C MET A 7 7.21 -9.68 -7.25
N TYR A 8 7.25 -8.38 -7.01
CA TYR A 8 6.92 -7.76 -5.72
C TYR A 8 5.57 -7.06 -5.79
N GLN A 9 4.78 -7.17 -4.74
CA GLN A 9 3.46 -6.55 -4.64
C GLN A 9 3.41 -5.73 -3.35
N ALA A 10 2.97 -4.48 -3.46
CA ALA A 10 2.61 -3.69 -2.29
C ALA A 10 1.29 -4.23 -1.72
N VAL A 11 1.26 -4.54 -0.43
CA VAL A 11 0.10 -5.08 0.28
C VAL A 11 -0.14 -4.22 1.51
N CYS A 12 -1.40 -3.93 1.81
CA CYS A 12 -1.73 -3.09 2.97
C CYS A 12 -1.55 -3.88 4.28
N ASP A 13 -0.77 -3.34 5.23
CA ASP A 13 -0.60 -3.94 6.56
C ASP A 13 -1.87 -3.85 7.44
N GLY A 14 -2.78 -2.94 7.09
CA GLY A 14 -4.11 -2.80 7.69
C GLY A 14 -5.08 -3.91 7.27
N CYS A 15 -5.43 -3.94 5.98
CA CYS A 15 -6.50 -4.79 5.44
C CYS A 15 -6.03 -5.96 4.56
N GLY A 16 -4.73 -6.10 4.27
CA GLY A 16 -4.19 -7.16 3.44
C GLY A 16 -4.51 -7.05 1.95
N ARG A 17 -5.20 -5.99 1.50
CA ARG A 17 -5.51 -5.82 0.08
C ARG A 17 -4.23 -5.48 -0.70
N PRO A 18 -4.06 -6.01 -1.92
CA PRO A 18 -2.96 -5.62 -2.78
C PRO A 18 -3.18 -4.21 -3.34
N CYS A 19 -2.10 -3.48 -3.54
CA CYS A 19 -2.10 -2.27 -4.36
C CYS A 19 -2.31 -2.71 -5.82
N ALA A 20 -3.41 -2.25 -6.40
CA ALA A 20 -3.75 -2.48 -7.79
C ALA A 20 -3.91 -1.12 -8.48
N GLU A 21 -3.18 -0.93 -9.57
CA GLU A 21 -3.40 0.25 -10.41
C GLU A 21 -4.74 0.14 -11.16
N PRO A 22 -5.32 1.28 -11.59
CA PRO A 22 -6.58 1.31 -12.34
C PRO A 22 -6.58 0.42 -13.59
N TYR A 23 -5.39 0.17 -14.15
CA TYR A 23 -5.20 -0.64 -15.36
C TYR A 23 -4.95 -2.13 -15.08
N GLY A 24 -5.07 -2.57 -13.82
CA GLY A 24 -5.01 -3.99 -13.43
C GLY A 24 -3.61 -4.53 -13.14
N PHE A 25 -2.57 -3.69 -13.10
CA PHE A 25 -1.25 -4.10 -12.64
C PHE A 25 -1.22 -4.20 -11.11
N THR A 26 -0.71 -5.31 -10.58
CA THR A 26 -0.69 -5.58 -9.14
C THR A 26 0.69 -6.01 -8.62
N ALA A 27 1.72 -6.03 -9.47
CA ALA A 27 3.07 -6.45 -9.10
C ALA A 27 4.15 -5.80 -9.99
N TRP A 28 5.35 -5.63 -9.43
CA TRP A 28 6.48 -4.91 -10.02
C TRP A 28 7.78 -5.70 -9.91
N ALA A 29 8.79 -5.30 -10.70
CA ALA A 29 10.05 -6.00 -10.79
C ALA A 29 10.92 -5.88 -9.52
N THR A 30 10.75 -4.81 -8.74
CA THR A 30 11.53 -4.57 -7.51
C THR A 30 10.64 -4.11 -6.34
N PRO A 31 11.08 -4.25 -5.08
CA PRO A 31 10.37 -3.70 -3.94
C PRO A 31 10.15 -2.18 -4.04
N GLU A 32 11.16 -1.44 -4.49
CA GLU A 32 11.11 0.02 -4.59
C GLU A 32 10.07 0.47 -5.61
N SER A 33 9.96 -0.21 -6.75
CA SER A 33 8.94 0.10 -7.75
C SER A 33 7.53 -0.20 -7.23
N ALA A 34 7.35 -1.26 -6.43
CA ALA A 34 6.08 -1.52 -5.76
C ALA A 34 5.72 -0.44 -4.73
N SER A 35 6.70 0.03 -3.95
CA SER A 35 6.51 1.13 -2.98
C SER A 35 6.18 2.45 -3.66
N ILE A 36 6.89 2.82 -4.74
CA ILE A 36 6.63 4.03 -5.52
C ILE A 36 5.21 4.01 -6.06
N ALA A 37 4.78 2.91 -6.68
CA ALA A 37 3.43 2.80 -7.22
C ALA A 37 2.34 2.93 -6.14
N ALA A 38 2.58 2.39 -4.93
CA ALA A 38 1.68 2.57 -3.80
C ALA A 38 1.60 4.04 -3.36
N TRP A 39 2.74 4.72 -3.21
CA TRP A 39 2.79 6.14 -2.84
C TRP A 39 2.14 7.06 -3.88
N GLU A 40 2.38 6.81 -5.18
CA GLU A 40 1.72 7.53 -6.27
C GLU A 40 0.19 7.29 -6.28
N SER A 41 -0.25 6.15 -5.75
CA SER A 41 -1.67 5.82 -5.55
C SER A 41 -2.24 6.34 -4.21
N GLY A 42 -1.51 7.20 -3.50
CA GLY A 42 -1.95 7.82 -2.24
C GLY A 42 -1.82 6.94 -1.00
N TRP A 43 -1.12 5.81 -1.08
CA TRP A 43 -0.83 5.00 0.10
C TRP A 43 0.24 5.68 0.96
N MET A 44 0.22 5.38 2.26
CA MET A 44 1.05 6.06 3.25
C MET A 44 1.91 5.07 4.02
N THR A 45 3.16 5.45 4.27
CA THR A 45 4.04 4.70 5.16
C THR A 45 4.00 5.33 6.55
N ILE A 46 3.54 4.59 7.54
CA ILE A 46 3.43 5.02 8.95
C ILE A 46 4.17 3.98 9.78
N ASN A 47 5.14 4.39 10.59
CA ASN A 47 5.95 3.47 11.43
C ASN A 47 6.57 2.28 10.67
N HIS A 48 7.05 2.52 9.44
CA HIS A 48 7.61 1.51 8.53
C HIS A 48 6.62 0.48 7.97
N GLU A 49 5.33 0.64 8.23
CA GLU A 49 4.25 -0.17 7.64
C GLU A 49 3.53 0.63 6.54
N LEU A 50 3.00 -0.07 5.55
CA LEU A 50 2.37 0.51 4.37
C LEU A 50 0.84 0.36 4.44
N TYR A 51 0.14 1.49 4.42
CA TYR A 51 -1.31 1.55 4.55
C TYR A 51 -1.99 2.15 3.33
N CYS A 52 -3.10 1.55 2.92
CA CYS A 52 -3.94 2.10 1.88
C CYS A 52 -4.77 3.29 2.41
N PRO A 53 -5.28 4.18 1.54
CA PRO A 53 -6.08 5.34 1.94
C PRO A 53 -7.29 5.00 2.84
N ASP A 54 -7.85 3.81 2.67
CA ASP A 54 -9.00 3.37 3.46
C ASP A 54 -8.63 2.91 4.87
N CYS A 55 -7.36 2.59 5.12
CA CYS A 55 -6.84 2.15 6.42
C CYS A 55 -6.14 3.26 7.20
N VAL A 56 -6.09 4.48 6.69
CA VAL A 56 -5.53 5.66 7.38
C VAL A 56 -6.62 6.68 7.67
N GLU A 57 -6.46 7.41 8.77
CA GLU A 57 -7.28 8.57 9.13
C GLU A 57 -6.40 9.73 9.56
N VAL A 58 -6.97 10.95 9.50
CA VAL A 58 -6.30 12.15 9.97
C VAL A 58 -6.28 12.13 11.49
N ASP A 59 -5.12 12.35 12.07
CA ASP A 59 -4.92 12.57 13.48
C ASP A 59 -4.99 14.06 13.80
N GLU A 60 -6.19 14.53 14.16
CA GLU A 60 -6.48 15.96 14.39
C GLU A 60 -5.62 16.58 15.51
N GLU A 61 -5.13 15.79 16.46
CA GLU A 61 -4.28 16.28 17.56
C GLU A 61 -2.85 16.63 17.11
N MET A 62 -2.33 15.90 16.13
CA MET A 62 -0.93 16.00 15.67
C MET A 62 -0.81 16.57 14.25
N ASP A 63 -1.91 16.93 13.61
CA ASP A 63 -1.97 17.34 12.19
C ASP A 63 -1.23 16.33 11.29
N SER A 64 -1.45 15.03 11.56
CA SER A 64 -0.73 13.92 10.91
C SER A 64 -1.68 12.79 10.47
N TYR A 65 -1.16 11.66 10.02
CA TYR A 65 -1.95 10.47 9.67
C TYR A 65 -1.64 9.31 10.59
N LYS A 66 -2.68 8.60 11.02
CA LYS A 66 -2.56 7.37 11.80
C LYS A 66 -3.33 6.21 11.15
N PRO A 67 -2.90 4.96 11.38
CA PRO A 67 -3.70 3.81 10.98
C PRO A 67 -5.03 3.82 11.72
N LYS A 68 -6.12 3.48 11.04
CA LYS A 68 -7.42 3.26 11.68
C LYS A 68 -7.33 2.07 12.63
N GLU A 69 -7.96 2.18 13.78
CA GLU A 69 -8.12 1.03 14.67
C GLU A 69 -8.86 -0.09 13.94
N LYS A 70 -8.29 -1.30 13.95
CA LYS A 70 -8.95 -2.47 13.37
C LYS A 70 -10.20 -2.74 14.22
N LYS A 71 -11.38 -2.53 13.66
CA LYS A 71 -12.63 -3.00 14.29
C LYS A 71 -12.51 -4.53 14.41
N GLN A 72 -12.29 -4.98 15.64
CA GLN A 72 -12.23 -6.40 16.02
C GLN A 72 -13.63 -7.03 15.95
#